data_AF-A0A934DZU1-F1
#
_entry.id   AF-A0A934DZU1-F1
#
_cell.length_a   1.000
_cell.length_b   1.000
_cell.length_c   1.000
_cell.angle_alpha   90.00
_cell.angle_beta   90.00
_cell.angle_gamma   90.00
#
_symmetry.space_group_name_H-M   'P 1'
#
loop_
_entity.id
_entity.type
_entity.pdbx_description
1 polymer ?
#
loop_
_entity_poly.entity_id
_entity_poly.type
_entity_poly.pdbx_seq_one_letter_code
_entity_poly.pdbx_strand_id
1 'polypeptide(L)'
;MDDKTKELFAKQKEAEVREHEAKLRRLDAEARARKAQDAIEEVSGLRALHDRIKEQVNQFKSSAAARADQARSDIETSWDGFQRRFKEAQKKYWAIDDARLEKLNARLDQFDASVDQLEAQGKQDMTGEAIAIRGAMADLQTKLAAAREKRRRVSEARDEAAVEVAIAYEEAMDDLDSAYERASQKVDAARASSGSQPPA
;
A
#
# COMPACT_ATOMS: atom_id res chain seq x y z
N MET A 1 -35.35 -27.91 -12.44
CA MET A 1 -33.98 -28.50 -12.40
C MET A 1 -33.98 -29.88 -11.76
N ASP A 2 -33.22 -30.84 -12.30
CA ASP A 2 -32.99 -32.17 -11.68
C ASP A 2 -31.89 -32.12 -10.58
N ASP A 3 -31.87 -33.11 -9.69
CA ASP A 3 -30.99 -33.13 -8.52
C ASP A 3 -29.50 -33.15 -8.86
N LYS A 4 -29.10 -33.76 -9.98
CA LYS A 4 -27.69 -33.82 -10.40
C LYS A 4 -27.20 -32.45 -10.88
N THR A 5 -28.01 -31.76 -11.68
CA THR A 5 -27.71 -30.37 -12.11
C THR A 5 -27.61 -29.44 -10.91
N LYS A 6 -28.50 -29.62 -9.94
CA LYS A 6 -28.51 -28.86 -8.69
C LYS A 6 -27.23 -29.07 -7.87
N GLU A 7 -26.82 -30.33 -7.68
CA GLU A 7 -25.60 -30.66 -6.93
C GLU A 7 -24.34 -30.07 -7.60
N LEU A 8 -24.24 -30.18 -8.93
CA LEU A 8 -23.11 -29.63 -9.69
C LEU A 8 -23.00 -28.12 -9.55
N PHE A 9 -24.10 -27.39 -9.71
CA PHE A 9 -24.12 -25.95 -9.54
C PHE A 9 -23.70 -25.54 -8.12
N ALA A 10 -24.24 -26.21 -7.09
CA ALA A 10 -23.90 -25.91 -5.71
C ALA A 10 -22.40 -26.14 -5.43
N LYS A 11 -21.84 -27.28 -5.88
CA LYS A 11 -20.40 -27.57 -5.74
C LYS A 11 -19.53 -26.52 -6.42
N GLN A 12 -19.88 -26.09 -7.63
CA GLN A 12 -19.15 -25.05 -8.35
C GLN A 12 -19.16 -23.74 -7.55
N LYS A 13 -20.34 -23.30 -7.10
CA LYS A 13 -20.46 -22.04 -6.35
C LYS A 13 -19.77 -22.09 -5.00
N GLU A 14 -19.76 -23.23 -4.31
CA GLU A 14 -18.97 -23.38 -3.08
C GLU A 14 -17.47 -23.25 -3.31
N ALA A 15 -16.96 -23.80 -4.42
CA ALA A 15 -15.55 -23.67 -4.78
C ALA A 15 -15.20 -22.19 -5.04
N GLU A 16 -16.04 -21.50 -5.81
CA GLU A 16 -15.89 -20.06 -6.10
C GLU A 16 -15.94 -19.21 -4.81
N VAL A 17 -16.91 -19.47 -3.92
CA VAL A 17 -17.02 -18.82 -2.60
C VAL A 17 -15.75 -19.05 -1.78
N ARG A 18 -15.24 -20.28 -1.71
CA ARG A 18 -14.03 -20.59 -0.94
C ARG A 18 -12.79 -19.87 -1.50
N GLU A 19 -12.64 -19.80 -2.81
CA GLU A 19 -11.53 -19.09 -3.45
C GLU A 19 -11.56 -17.58 -3.10
N HIS A 20 -12.74 -16.97 -3.18
CA HIS A 20 -12.90 -15.54 -2.89
C HIS A 20 -12.81 -15.20 -1.40
N GLU A 21 -13.03 -16.17 -0.50
CA GLU A 21 -12.80 -15.98 0.93
C GLU A 21 -11.33 -15.68 1.22
N ALA A 22 -10.41 -16.41 0.59
CA ALA A 22 -8.97 -16.16 0.72
C ALA A 22 -8.59 -14.76 0.21
N LYS A 23 -9.14 -14.35 -0.93
CA LYS A 23 -8.93 -13.01 -1.51
C LYS A 23 -9.46 -11.90 -0.60
N LEU A 24 -10.63 -12.08 0.01
CA LEU A 24 -11.20 -11.12 0.98
C LEU A 24 -10.39 -11.04 2.28
N ARG A 25 -9.87 -12.18 2.77
CA ARG A 25 -8.98 -12.19 3.94
C ARG A 25 -7.71 -11.42 3.66
N ARG A 26 -7.12 -11.60 2.49
CA ARG A 26 -5.95 -10.86 2.05
C ARG A 26 -6.23 -9.35 1.96
N LEU A 27 -7.30 -8.95 1.27
CA LEU A 27 -7.65 -7.54 1.12
C LEU A 27 -7.93 -6.85 2.47
N ASP A 28 -8.58 -7.54 3.41
CA ASP A 28 -8.78 -7.04 4.79
C ASP A 28 -7.46 -6.92 5.57
N ALA A 29 -6.57 -7.92 5.46
CA ALA A 29 -5.26 -7.89 6.13
C ALA A 29 -4.42 -6.72 5.61
N GLU A 30 -4.38 -6.52 4.30
CA GLU A 30 -3.68 -5.40 3.66
C GLU A 30 -4.30 -4.05 4.09
N ALA A 31 -5.63 -3.92 4.05
CA ALA A 31 -6.32 -2.69 4.46
C ALA A 31 -6.05 -2.34 5.94
N ARG A 32 -6.01 -3.35 6.83
CA ARG A 32 -5.68 -3.19 8.25
C ARG A 32 -4.22 -2.84 8.49
N ALA A 33 -3.29 -3.49 7.80
CA ALA A 33 -1.86 -3.17 7.90
C ALA A 33 -1.60 -1.69 7.58
N ARG A 34 -2.38 -1.14 6.66
CA ARG A 34 -2.30 0.26 6.22
C ARG A 34 -3.22 1.23 6.97
N LYS A 35 -4.02 0.74 7.93
CA LYS A 35 -5.00 1.54 8.68
C LYS A 35 -5.98 2.33 7.78
N ALA A 36 -6.30 1.79 6.60
CA ALA A 36 -7.18 2.42 5.63
C ALA A 36 -8.66 2.18 6.00
N GLN A 37 -9.24 3.04 6.84
CA GLN A 37 -10.60 2.85 7.38
C GLN A 37 -11.67 2.64 6.30
N ASP A 38 -11.67 3.48 5.26
CA ASP A 38 -12.62 3.36 4.14
C ASP A 38 -12.50 2.00 3.43
N ALA A 39 -11.27 1.50 3.27
CA ALA A 39 -11.02 0.18 2.67
C ALA A 39 -11.48 -0.95 3.61
N ILE A 40 -11.27 -0.82 4.92
CA ILE A 40 -11.75 -1.79 5.91
C ILE A 40 -13.29 -1.88 5.88
N GLU A 41 -13.98 -0.75 5.79
CA GLU A 41 -15.44 -0.70 5.67
C GLU A 41 -15.93 -1.34 4.36
N GLU A 42 -15.29 -1.01 3.23
CA GLU A 42 -15.66 -1.58 1.92
C GLU A 42 -15.45 -3.11 1.89
N VAL A 43 -14.34 -3.60 2.45
CA VAL A 43 -14.06 -5.04 2.58
C VAL A 43 -15.03 -5.74 3.54
N SER A 44 -15.43 -5.07 4.63
CA SER A 44 -16.47 -5.59 5.53
C SER A 44 -17.81 -5.77 4.82
N GLY A 45 -18.21 -4.79 4.00
CA GLY A 45 -19.40 -4.89 3.16
C GLY A 45 -19.32 -6.04 2.13
N LEU A 46 -18.14 -6.26 1.54
CA LEU A 46 -17.90 -7.39 0.64
C LEU A 46 -17.97 -8.74 1.36
N ARG A 47 -17.46 -8.84 2.59
CA ARG A 47 -17.60 -10.04 3.43
C ARG A 47 -19.05 -10.36 3.75
N ALA A 48 -19.82 -9.37 4.16
CA ALA A 48 -21.24 -9.57 4.44
C ALA A 48 -22.02 -10.06 3.19
N LEU A 49 -21.67 -9.57 2.01
CA LEU A 49 -22.25 -10.05 0.75
C LEU A 49 -21.80 -11.48 0.42
N HIS A 50 -20.52 -11.80 0.63
CA HIS A 50 -19.97 -13.14 0.46
C HIS A 50 -20.62 -14.17 1.38
N ASP A 51 -20.79 -13.84 2.66
CA ASP A 51 -21.48 -14.68 3.65
C ASP A 51 -22.94 -14.92 3.26
N ARG A 52 -23.61 -13.89 2.73
CA ARG A 52 -24.98 -14.04 2.20
C ARG A 52 -25.03 -15.00 1.03
N ILE A 53 -24.08 -14.93 0.09
CA ILE A 53 -24.03 -15.85 -1.06
C ILE A 53 -23.78 -17.29 -0.58
N LYS A 54 -22.87 -17.47 0.38
CA LYS A 54 -22.61 -18.77 1.01
C LYS A 54 -23.88 -19.36 1.62
N GLU A 55 -24.64 -18.54 2.34
CA GLU A 55 -25.92 -18.94 2.90
C GLU A 55 -26.96 -19.28 1.82
N GLN A 56 -27.07 -18.48 0.75
CA GLN A 56 -27.94 -18.78 -0.38
C GLN A 56 -27.58 -20.10 -1.06
N VAL A 57 -26.28 -20.39 -1.24
CA VAL A 57 -25.82 -21.68 -1.80
C VAL A 57 -26.21 -22.86 -0.89
N ASN A 58 -26.09 -22.69 0.43
CA ASN A 58 -26.53 -23.71 1.39
C ASN A 58 -28.05 -23.95 1.35
N GLN A 59 -28.84 -22.86 1.30
CA GLN A 59 -30.29 -22.93 1.18
C GLN A 59 -30.73 -23.52 -0.17
N PHE A 60 -30.00 -23.22 -1.24
CA PHE A 60 -30.24 -23.81 -2.54
C PHE A 60 -30.11 -25.33 -2.48
N LYS A 61 -29.09 -25.90 -1.81
CA LYS A 61 -28.93 -27.36 -1.68
C LYS A 61 -30.17 -28.05 -1.08
N SER A 62 -30.82 -27.44 -0.11
CA SER A 62 -32.02 -27.98 0.54
C SER A 62 -33.34 -27.52 -0.09
N SER A 63 -33.32 -26.66 -1.11
CA SER A 63 -34.54 -26.13 -1.73
C SER A 63 -35.36 -27.20 -2.47
N ALA A 64 -36.69 -27.06 -2.47
CA ALA A 64 -37.53 -27.87 -3.36
C ALA A 64 -37.21 -27.60 -4.84
N ALA A 65 -37.37 -28.61 -5.70
CA ALA A 65 -37.09 -28.51 -7.14
C ALA A 65 -37.85 -27.37 -7.82
N ALA A 66 -39.10 -27.10 -7.39
CA ALA A 66 -39.94 -26.01 -7.90
C ALA A 66 -39.38 -24.60 -7.62
N ARG A 67 -38.43 -24.45 -6.70
CA ARG A 67 -37.77 -23.17 -6.36
C ARG A 67 -36.30 -23.12 -6.76
N ALA A 68 -35.75 -24.22 -7.29
CA ALA A 68 -34.33 -24.32 -7.61
C ALA A 68 -33.92 -23.30 -8.68
N ASP A 69 -34.72 -23.14 -9.74
CA ASP A 69 -34.35 -22.22 -10.83
C ASP A 69 -34.31 -20.75 -10.35
N GLN A 70 -35.24 -20.34 -9.48
CA GLN A 70 -35.22 -19.01 -8.86
C GLN A 70 -34.01 -18.83 -7.95
N ALA A 71 -33.77 -19.78 -7.03
CA ALA A 71 -32.67 -19.68 -6.08
C ALA A 71 -31.30 -19.69 -6.79
N ARG A 72 -31.17 -20.41 -7.91
CA ARG A 72 -29.99 -20.32 -8.79
C ARG A 72 -29.80 -18.90 -9.34
N SER A 73 -30.86 -18.30 -9.90
CA SER A 73 -30.80 -16.94 -10.45
C SER A 73 -30.44 -15.90 -9.39
N ASP A 74 -30.96 -16.05 -8.16
CA ASP A 74 -30.63 -15.17 -7.04
C ASP A 74 -29.16 -15.26 -6.63
N ILE A 75 -28.60 -16.49 -6.62
CA ILE A 75 -27.18 -16.73 -6.36
C ILE A 75 -26.32 -16.11 -7.46
N GLU A 76 -26.65 -16.33 -8.73
CA GLU A 76 -25.89 -15.78 -9.86
C GLU A 76 -25.90 -14.24 -9.82
N THR A 77 -27.07 -13.62 -9.59
CA THR A 77 -27.20 -12.17 -9.46
C THR A 77 -26.37 -11.62 -8.29
N SER A 78 -26.43 -12.28 -7.13
CA SER A 78 -25.68 -11.87 -5.94
C SER A 78 -24.17 -12.03 -6.17
N TRP A 79 -23.76 -13.10 -6.86
CA TRP A 79 -22.38 -13.39 -7.22
C TRP A 79 -21.82 -12.37 -8.21
N ASP A 80 -22.56 -12.01 -9.26
CA ASP A 80 -22.14 -10.98 -10.22
C ASP A 80 -22.01 -9.62 -9.54
N GLY A 81 -22.97 -9.30 -8.65
CA GLY A 81 -22.91 -8.12 -7.80
C GLY A 81 -21.66 -8.10 -6.91
N PHE A 82 -21.32 -9.24 -6.31
CA PHE A 82 -20.11 -9.40 -5.52
C PHE A 82 -18.85 -9.22 -6.37
N GLN A 83 -18.74 -9.89 -7.51
CA GLN A 83 -17.56 -9.81 -8.37
C GLN A 83 -17.30 -8.38 -8.88
N ARG A 84 -18.35 -7.67 -9.26
CA ARG A 84 -18.25 -6.26 -9.67
C ARG A 84 -17.73 -5.39 -8.52
N ARG A 85 -18.36 -5.46 -7.34
CA ARG A 85 -17.94 -4.66 -6.18
C ARG A 85 -16.54 -5.02 -5.71
N PHE A 86 -16.18 -6.30 -5.76
CA PHE A 86 -14.83 -6.77 -5.44
C PHE A 86 -13.80 -6.18 -6.40
N LYS A 87 -14.04 -6.21 -7.73
CA LYS A 87 -13.16 -5.60 -8.72
C LYS A 87 -13.07 -4.09 -8.56
N GLU A 88 -14.17 -3.41 -8.25
CA GLU A 88 -14.18 -1.97 -7.99
C GLU A 88 -13.37 -1.61 -6.75
N ALA A 89 -13.57 -2.33 -5.64
CA ALA A 89 -12.78 -2.15 -4.42
C ALA A 89 -11.30 -2.40 -4.68
N GLN A 90 -10.96 -3.48 -5.40
CA GLN A 90 -9.59 -3.80 -5.78
C GLN A 90 -8.97 -2.70 -6.67
N LYS A 91 -9.72 -2.19 -7.65
CA LYS A 91 -9.27 -1.09 -8.53
C LYS A 91 -9.04 0.20 -7.75
N LYS A 92 -9.98 0.60 -6.88
CA LYS A 92 -9.83 1.79 -6.04
C LYS A 92 -8.61 1.66 -5.14
N TYR A 93 -8.43 0.48 -4.54
CA TYR A 93 -7.31 0.18 -3.67
C TYR A 93 -5.97 0.31 -4.39
N TRP A 94 -5.85 -0.23 -5.61
CA TRP A 94 -4.62 -0.10 -6.41
C TRP A 94 -4.42 1.29 -7.03
N ALA A 95 -5.48 2.00 -7.41
CA ALA A 95 -5.36 3.36 -7.92
C ALA A 95 -4.89 4.35 -6.83
N ILE A 96 -5.30 4.11 -5.57
CA ILE A 96 -4.77 4.85 -4.42
C ILE A 96 -3.27 4.57 -4.26
N ASP A 97 -2.82 3.34 -4.49
CA ASP A 97 -1.39 2.99 -4.45
C ASP A 97 -0.60 3.70 -5.56
N ASP A 98 -1.09 3.75 -6.79
CA ASP A 98 -0.38 4.42 -7.89
C ASP A 98 -0.19 5.93 -7.64
N ALA A 99 -1.25 6.64 -7.26
CA ALA A 99 -1.18 8.07 -6.97
C ALA A 99 -0.30 8.38 -5.76
N ARG A 100 -0.26 7.47 -4.77
CA ARG A 100 0.60 7.59 -3.59
C ARG A 100 2.06 7.34 -3.95
N LEU A 101 2.34 6.32 -4.76
CA LEU A 101 3.68 6.03 -5.27
C LEU A 101 4.22 7.16 -6.14
N GLU A 102 3.36 7.78 -6.97
CA GLU A 102 3.73 8.95 -7.76
C GLU A 102 4.16 10.12 -6.86
N LYS A 103 3.42 10.39 -5.78
CA LYS A 103 3.80 11.41 -4.77
C LYS A 103 5.11 11.08 -4.08
N LEU A 104 5.34 9.82 -3.70
CA LEU A 104 6.60 9.39 -3.08
C LEU A 104 7.78 9.58 -4.03
N ASN A 105 7.60 9.23 -5.31
CA ASN A 105 8.62 9.44 -6.34
C ASN A 105 8.93 10.91 -6.52
N ALA A 106 7.91 11.78 -6.61
CA ALA A 106 8.11 13.22 -6.69
C ALA A 106 8.85 13.77 -5.47
N ARG A 107 8.55 13.28 -4.26
CA ARG A 107 9.28 13.64 -3.04
C ARG A 107 10.73 13.17 -3.08
N LEU A 108 11.01 11.95 -3.56
CA LEU A 108 12.37 11.44 -3.70
C LEU A 108 13.18 12.29 -4.69
N ASP A 109 12.58 12.68 -5.81
CA ASP A 109 13.20 13.57 -6.79
C ASP A 109 13.48 14.97 -6.17
N GLN A 110 12.60 15.46 -5.29
CA GLN A 110 12.85 16.69 -4.51
C GLN A 110 14.00 16.53 -3.51
N PHE A 111 14.11 15.39 -2.84
CA PHE A 111 15.24 15.11 -1.95
C PHE A 111 16.56 15.08 -2.70
N ASP A 112 16.61 14.47 -3.88
CA ASP A 112 17.81 14.45 -4.72
C ASP A 112 18.33 15.88 -4.95
N ALA A 113 17.46 16.80 -5.39
CA ALA A 113 17.83 18.20 -5.58
C ALA A 113 18.22 18.90 -4.26
N SER A 114 17.52 18.61 -3.18
CA SER A 114 17.74 19.25 -1.87
C SER A 114 19.04 18.78 -1.21
N VAL A 115 19.43 17.52 -1.40
CA VAL A 115 20.69 16.95 -0.92
C VAL A 115 21.87 17.57 -1.66
N ASP A 116 21.78 17.75 -2.98
CA ASP A 116 22.81 18.42 -3.77
C ASP A 116 23.05 19.86 -3.29
N GLN A 117 21.97 20.59 -3.01
CA GLN A 117 22.06 21.93 -2.44
C GLN A 117 22.70 21.92 -1.04
N LEU A 118 22.28 20.99 -0.17
CA LEU A 118 22.79 20.88 1.18
C LEU A 118 24.28 20.48 1.21
N GLU A 119 24.73 19.64 0.28
CA GLU A 119 26.15 19.34 0.08
C GLU A 119 26.96 20.56 -0.33
N ALA A 120 26.45 21.35 -1.28
CA ALA A 120 27.12 22.57 -1.72
C ALA A 120 27.29 23.56 -0.56
N GLN A 121 26.26 23.70 0.27
CA GLN A 121 26.28 24.53 1.47
C GLN A 121 27.26 24.00 2.52
N GLY A 122 27.22 22.71 2.83
CA GLY A 122 28.11 22.10 3.83
C GLY A 122 29.60 22.12 3.46
N LYS A 123 29.95 22.23 2.17
CA LYS A 123 31.34 22.38 1.70
C LYS A 123 31.90 23.79 1.92
N GLN A 124 31.05 24.82 1.97
CA GLN A 124 31.48 26.22 2.13
C GLN A 124 31.86 26.57 3.58
N ASP A 125 31.27 25.89 4.56
CA ASP A 125 31.31 26.28 5.98
C ASP A 125 32.23 25.40 6.85
N MET A 126 33.21 24.71 6.25
CA MET A 126 34.06 23.72 6.95
C MET A 126 35.16 24.35 7.83
N THR A 127 34.79 24.94 8.97
CA THR A 127 35.70 25.17 10.11
C THR A 127 35.08 24.63 11.41
N GLY A 128 35.74 23.68 12.07
CA GLY A 128 35.35 23.13 13.38
C GLY A 128 34.31 22.00 13.37
N GLU A 129 33.16 22.17 12.71
CA GLU A 129 32.02 21.21 12.75
C GLU A 129 32.03 20.16 11.62
N ALA A 130 33.09 20.16 10.81
CA ALA A 130 33.23 19.38 9.58
C ALA A 130 32.97 17.86 9.72
N ILE A 131 33.32 17.27 10.87
CA ILE A 131 33.13 15.83 11.12
C ILE A 131 31.65 15.51 11.35
N ALA A 132 30.93 16.34 12.11
CA ALA A 132 29.52 16.13 12.41
C ALA A 132 28.64 16.33 11.17
N ILE A 133 28.92 17.36 10.37
CA ILE A 133 28.24 17.60 9.09
C ILE A 133 28.50 16.42 8.15
N ARG A 134 29.77 15.99 8.00
CA ARG A 134 30.11 14.85 7.13
C ARG A 134 29.39 13.55 7.56
N GLY A 135 29.28 13.31 8.86
CA GLY A 135 28.54 12.16 9.38
C GLY A 135 27.05 12.21 9.05
N ALA A 136 26.42 13.37 9.26
CA ALA A 136 25.00 13.56 8.92
C ALA A 136 24.74 13.47 7.41
N MET A 137 25.64 14.01 6.57
CA MET A 137 25.53 13.90 5.12
C MET A 137 25.72 12.45 4.63
N ALA A 138 26.63 11.68 5.24
CA ALA A 138 26.82 10.27 4.90
C ALA A 138 25.60 9.42 5.28
N ASP A 139 24.97 9.69 6.43
CA ASP A 139 23.69 9.05 6.82
C ASP A 139 22.59 9.40 5.81
N LEU A 140 22.43 10.69 5.49
CA LEU A 140 21.47 11.17 4.48
C LEU A 140 21.66 10.48 3.13
N GLN A 141 22.89 10.41 2.61
CA GLN A 141 23.20 9.72 1.35
C GLN A 141 22.86 8.22 1.41
N THR A 142 23.11 7.58 2.55
CA THR A 142 22.79 6.17 2.77
C THR A 142 21.28 5.94 2.73
N LYS A 143 20.50 6.79 3.40
CA LYS A 143 19.02 6.73 3.38
C LYS A 143 18.45 7.02 2.00
N LEU A 144 19.05 7.96 1.27
CA LEU A 144 18.67 8.29 -0.11
C LEU A 144 18.88 7.10 -1.04
N ALA A 145 20.02 6.41 -0.93
CA ALA A 145 20.31 5.20 -1.69
C ALA A 145 19.33 4.07 -1.35
N ALA A 146 18.98 3.90 -0.06
CA ALA A 146 17.99 2.93 0.36
C ALA A 146 16.60 3.22 -0.24
N ALA A 147 16.14 4.48 -0.20
CA ALA A 147 14.88 4.90 -0.79
C ALA A 147 14.85 4.65 -2.32
N ARG A 148 15.94 4.96 -3.04
CA ARG A 148 16.07 4.66 -4.49
C ARG A 148 15.97 3.17 -4.80
N GLU A 149 16.65 2.32 -4.02
CA GLU A 149 16.57 0.87 -4.19
C GLU A 149 15.16 0.34 -3.92
N LYS A 150 14.46 0.90 -2.91
CA LYS A 150 13.05 0.55 -2.66
C LYS A 150 12.14 0.97 -3.80
N ARG A 151 12.29 2.19 -4.34
CA ARG A 151 11.57 2.64 -5.55
C ARG A 151 11.77 1.68 -6.72
N ARG A 152 13.01 1.26 -6.98
CA ARG A 152 13.32 0.28 -8.04
C ARG A 152 12.57 -1.03 -7.81
N ARG A 153 12.62 -1.57 -6.59
CA ARG A 153 11.90 -2.80 -6.26
C ARG A 153 10.39 -2.66 -6.40
N VAL A 154 9.79 -1.51 -6.04
CA VAL A 154 8.35 -1.28 -6.25
C VAL A 154 8.03 -1.40 -7.74
N SER A 155 8.84 -0.81 -8.62
CA SER A 155 8.61 -0.87 -10.07
C SER A 155 8.74 -2.27 -10.68
N GLU A 156 9.48 -3.17 -10.01
CA GLU A 156 9.72 -4.55 -10.45
C GLU A 156 8.76 -5.55 -9.80
N ALA A 157 8.17 -5.19 -8.67
CA ALA A 157 7.29 -6.07 -7.91
C ALA A 157 5.94 -6.25 -8.63
N ARG A 158 5.40 -7.47 -8.55
CA ARG A 158 4.06 -7.81 -9.05
C ARG A 158 3.14 -8.17 -7.90
N ASP A 159 1.88 -7.78 -8.04
CA ASP A 159 0.75 -8.15 -7.18
C ASP A 159 1.05 -8.03 -5.67
N GLU A 160 1.33 -9.16 -5.02
CA GLU A 160 1.46 -9.35 -3.57
C GLU A 160 2.78 -8.77 -3.03
N ALA A 161 3.87 -8.90 -3.79
CA ALA A 161 5.15 -8.28 -3.43
C ALA A 161 5.10 -6.75 -3.56
N ALA A 162 4.23 -6.21 -4.43
CA ALA A 162 4.17 -4.77 -4.67
C ALA A 162 3.70 -4.00 -3.42
N VAL A 163 2.77 -4.58 -2.66
CA VAL A 163 2.23 -3.98 -1.44
C VAL A 163 3.29 -3.89 -0.34
N GLU A 164 3.96 -4.99 -0.03
CA GLU A 164 5.01 -5.03 0.99
C GLU A 164 6.19 -4.13 0.62
N VAL A 165 6.58 -4.13 -0.65
CA VAL A 165 7.69 -3.31 -1.14
C VAL A 165 7.32 -1.83 -1.14
N ALA A 166 6.06 -1.46 -1.42
CA ALA A 166 5.58 -0.09 -1.32
C ALA A 166 5.56 0.41 0.14
N ILE A 167 5.14 -0.42 1.10
CA ILE A 167 5.23 -0.09 2.53
C ILE A 167 6.69 0.14 2.93
N ALA A 168 7.59 -0.75 2.52
CA ALA A 168 9.01 -0.60 2.81
C ALA A 168 9.64 0.62 2.11
N TYR A 169 9.06 1.10 1.00
CA TYR A 169 9.47 2.34 0.36
C TYR A 169 9.00 3.57 1.15
N GLU A 170 7.76 3.56 1.67
CA GLU A 170 7.25 4.59 2.57
C GLU A 170 8.12 4.73 3.82
N GLU A 171 8.44 3.62 4.49
CA GLU A 171 9.32 3.62 5.66
C GLU A 171 10.71 4.19 5.33
N ALA A 172 11.26 3.85 4.17
CA ALA A 172 12.54 4.40 3.71
C ALA A 172 12.47 5.92 3.42
N MET A 173 11.32 6.43 2.98
CA MET A 173 11.09 7.86 2.76
C MET A 173 10.97 8.63 4.08
N ASP A 174 10.34 8.06 5.11
CA ASP A 174 10.25 8.67 6.45
C ASP A 174 11.63 8.71 7.13
N ASP A 175 12.42 7.65 6.96
CA ASP A 175 13.82 7.59 7.40
C ASP A 175 14.69 8.64 6.70
N LEU A 176 14.48 8.84 5.39
CA LEU A 176 15.17 9.85 4.58
C LEU A 176 14.83 11.27 5.03
N ASP A 177 13.55 11.56 5.26
CA ASP A 177 13.07 12.85 5.78
C ASP A 177 13.75 13.19 7.11
N SER A 178 13.75 12.23 8.04
CA SER A 178 14.41 12.37 9.34
C SER A 178 15.93 12.61 9.22
N ALA A 179 16.59 11.94 8.27
CA ALA A 179 18.02 12.14 8.03
C ALA A 179 18.32 13.51 7.40
N TYR A 180 17.45 13.98 6.49
CA TYR A 180 17.56 15.29 5.87
C TYR A 180 17.41 16.40 6.89
N GLU A 181 16.41 16.34 7.78
CA GLU A 181 16.23 17.31 8.86
C GLU A 181 17.47 17.40 9.75
N ARG A 182 18.02 16.25 10.15
CA ARG A 182 19.26 16.21 10.95
C ARG A 182 20.43 16.87 10.21
N ALA A 183 20.61 16.55 8.93
CA ALA A 183 21.68 17.13 8.13
C ALA A 183 21.52 18.65 7.96
N SER A 184 20.30 19.12 7.67
CA SER A 184 19.97 20.55 7.56
C SER A 184 20.29 21.29 8.85
N GLN A 185 19.83 20.79 9.99
CA GLN A 185 20.10 21.40 11.30
C GLN A 185 21.59 21.51 11.60
N LYS A 186 22.41 20.53 11.18
CA LYS A 186 23.87 20.58 11.36
C LYS A 186 24.54 21.62 10.47
N VAL A 187 24.10 21.75 9.22
CA VAL A 187 24.61 22.80 8.31
C VAL A 187 24.21 24.18 8.83
N ASP A 188 22.97 24.36 9.29
CA ASP A 188 22.48 25.64 9.82
C ASP A 188 23.20 26.04 11.11
N ALA A 189 23.46 25.09 12.01
CA ALA A 189 24.22 25.33 13.24
C ALA A 189 25.65 25.81 12.96
N ALA A 190 26.33 25.16 12.00
CA ALA A 190 27.69 25.53 11.61
C ALA A 190 27.78 26.93 10.97
N ARG A 191 26.73 27.34 10.26
CA ARG A 191 26.61 28.71 9.72
C ARG A 191 26.45 29.75 10.82
N ALA A 192 25.57 29.47 11.79
CA ALA A 192 25.35 30.36 12.91
C ALA A 192 26.64 30.54 13.75
N SER A 193 27.43 29.49 13.93
CA SER A 193 28.71 29.56 14.65
C SER A 193 29.79 30.31 13.86
N SER A 194 29.80 30.18 12.53
CA SER A 194 30.77 30.89 11.65
C SER A 194 30.46 32.39 11.47
N GLY A 195 29.19 32.80 11.48
CA GLY A 195 28.78 34.20 11.38
C GLY A 195 28.92 35.03 12.67
N SER A 196 29.25 34.39 13.80
CA SER A 196 29.30 35.02 15.12
C SER A 196 30.71 35.42 15.59
N GLN A 197 31.74 35.29 14.74
CA GLN A 197 33.11 35.70 15.08
C GLN A 197 33.28 37.22 14.87
N PRO A 198 33.47 38.03 15.94
CA PRO A 198 33.71 39.46 15.77
C PRO A 198 35.11 39.69 15.14
N PRO A 199 35.27 40.73 14.31
CA PRO A 199 36.58 41.06 13.75
C PRO A 199 37.57 41.40 14.86
N ALA A 200 38.75 40.78 14.81
CA ALA A 200 39.88 41.06 15.70
C ALA A 200 40.55 42.39 15.37
#